data_AF-A0A7C1ZMV8-F1
#
_entry.id   AF-A0A7C1ZMV8-F1
#
_cell.length_a   1.000
_cell.length_b   1.000
_cell.length_c   1.000
_cell.angle_alpha   90.00
_cell.angle_beta   90.00
_cell.angle_gamma   90.00
#
_symmetry.space_group_name_H-M   'P 1'
#
loop_
_entity.id
_entity.type
_entity.pdbx_description
1 polymer ?
#
loop_
_entity_poly.entity_id
_entity_poly.type
_entity_poly.pdbx_seq_one_letter_code
_entity_poly.pdbx_strand_id
1 'polypeptide(L)'
;MALCETLGRYKEKFVPVQVNQDLCLKCEKCLRACTAKAIYFEHGVRLVDYTKCKACLNCVQVCPRNAIQVTSIEVNDQVVSMKIDREKCNLCEECINDNGKFCPKNLFYRGKVNINENQEQDGIKFKFREISKCQGCLKCTILCPQKAIKPIKFNV
;
A
#
# COMPACT_ATOMS: atom_id res chain seq x y z
N MET A 1 -9.27 25.68 -30.91
CA MET A 1 -10.43 25.44 -30.03
C MET A 1 -9.90 25.07 -28.65
N ALA A 2 -10.45 25.73 -27.64
CA ALA A 2 -9.80 26.10 -26.40
C ALA A 2 -9.39 24.97 -25.44
N LEU A 3 -8.38 25.30 -24.64
CA LEU A 3 -8.07 24.80 -23.31
C LEU A 3 -9.30 24.71 -22.39
N CYS A 4 -9.19 23.84 -21.38
CA CYS A 4 -9.50 24.10 -19.96
C CYS A 4 -10.42 23.05 -19.29
N GLU A 5 -9.76 22.21 -18.48
CA GLU A 5 -10.08 21.81 -17.10
C GLU A 5 -11.51 21.43 -16.68
N THR A 6 -11.63 20.22 -16.11
CA THR A 6 -12.41 20.02 -14.88
C THR A 6 -11.63 19.16 -13.88
N LEU A 7 -11.29 19.81 -12.78
CA LEU A 7 -10.69 19.27 -11.57
C LEU A 7 -11.54 18.15 -10.95
N GLY A 8 -10.86 17.14 -10.40
CA GLY A 8 -11.32 16.47 -9.19
C GLY A 8 -11.77 15.01 -9.33
N ARG A 9 -10.82 14.07 -9.15
CA ARG A 9 -11.09 12.80 -8.45
C ARG A 9 -9.87 12.34 -7.65
N TYR A 10 -9.74 12.92 -6.45
CA TYR A 10 -8.94 12.37 -5.36
C TYR A 10 -9.38 10.93 -5.05
N LYS A 11 -8.48 9.94 -5.09
CA LYS A 11 -8.68 8.62 -4.46
C LYS A 11 -7.39 8.07 -3.87
N GLU A 12 -6.95 8.65 -2.76
CA GLU A 12 -6.23 7.85 -1.78
C GLU A 12 -7.23 6.96 -1.04
N LYS A 13 -6.95 5.65 -0.96
CA LYS A 13 -6.86 4.90 0.33
C LYS A 13 -6.75 3.39 0.09
N PHE A 14 -5.61 2.83 0.50
CA PHE A 14 -5.51 1.42 0.87
C PHE A 14 -6.25 1.25 2.20
N VAL A 15 -7.38 0.54 2.20
CA VAL A 15 -8.16 0.28 3.42
C VAL A 15 -8.42 -1.22 3.52
N PRO A 16 -7.45 -2.01 3.98
CA PRO A 16 -7.72 -3.40 4.27
C PRO A 16 -8.68 -3.46 5.46
N VAL A 17 -9.81 -4.12 5.26
CA VAL A 17 -10.69 -4.50 6.36
C VAL A 17 -10.24 -5.86 6.87
N GLN A 18 -10.20 -6.02 8.18
CA GLN A 18 -9.93 -7.30 8.84
C GLN A 18 -11.17 -7.75 9.60
N VAL A 19 -11.43 -9.05 9.56
CA VAL A 19 -12.54 -9.68 10.30
C VAL A 19 -11.98 -10.37 11.53
N ASN A 20 -12.34 -9.89 12.72
CA ASN A 20 -12.14 -10.59 13.98
C ASN A 20 -13.13 -11.77 14.05
N GLN A 21 -12.61 -13.00 14.02
CA GLN A 21 -13.45 -14.20 13.98
C GLN A 21 -14.13 -14.49 15.32
N ASP A 22 -13.50 -14.11 16.44
CA ASP A 22 -14.04 -14.33 17.79
C ASP A 22 -15.30 -13.47 18.04
N LEU A 23 -15.37 -12.30 17.41
CA LEU A 23 -16.54 -11.42 17.47
C LEU A 23 -17.58 -11.71 16.38
N CYS A 24 -17.24 -12.54 15.39
CA CYS A 24 -18.07 -12.80 14.22
C CYS A 24 -19.21 -13.79 14.53
N LEU A 25 -20.46 -13.30 14.50
CA LEU A 25 -21.66 -14.12 14.68
C LEU A 25 -22.09 -14.90 13.43
N LYS A 26 -21.30 -14.87 12.35
CA LYS A 26 -21.63 -15.50 11.05
C LYS A 26 -22.99 -15.08 10.47
N CYS A 27 -23.52 -13.93 10.86
CA CYS A 27 -24.86 -13.41 10.47
C CYS A 27 -25.01 -12.94 9.00
N GLU A 28 -23.96 -13.06 8.19
CA GLU A 28 -23.94 -12.78 6.75
C GLU A 28 -24.28 -11.35 6.27
N LYS A 29 -24.54 -10.41 7.19
CA LYS A 29 -24.82 -9.01 6.81
C LYS A 29 -23.72 -8.39 5.94
N CYS A 30 -22.47 -8.66 6.28
CA CYS A 30 -21.31 -8.18 5.51
C CYS A 30 -21.23 -8.79 4.10
N LEU A 31 -21.66 -10.04 3.92
CA LEU A 31 -21.72 -10.72 2.62
C LEU A 31 -22.73 -10.02 1.71
N ARG A 32 -23.94 -9.75 2.22
CA ARG A 32 -25.01 -9.08 1.48
C ARG A 32 -24.68 -7.62 1.16
N ALA A 33 -24.01 -6.93 2.09
CA ALA A 33 -23.61 -5.54 1.90
C ALA A 33 -22.42 -5.36 0.92
N CYS A 34 -21.66 -6.43 0.66
CA CYS A 34 -20.50 -6.37 -0.24
C CYS A 34 -20.93 -6.53 -1.70
N THR A 35 -21.20 -5.41 -2.37
CA THR A 35 -21.57 -5.37 -3.79
C THR A 35 -20.50 -5.97 -4.71
N ALA A 36 -19.23 -5.90 -4.31
CA ALA A 36 -18.10 -6.46 -5.04
C ALA A 36 -17.90 -7.97 -4.81
N LYS A 37 -18.71 -8.61 -3.95
CA LYS A 37 -18.57 -10.03 -3.57
C LYS A 37 -17.15 -10.39 -3.10
N ALA A 38 -16.51 -9.45 -2.41
CA ALA A 38 -15.15 -9.62 -1.88
C ALA A 38 -15.13 -10.40 -0.56
N ILE A 39 -16.23 -10.45 0.19
CA ILE A 39 -16.32 -11.22 1.43
C ILE A 39 -16.88 -12.59 1.10
N TYR A 40 -16.23 -13.65 1.59
CA TYR A 40 -16.67 -15.02 1.40
C TYR A 40 -16.48 -15.84 2.68
N PHE A 41 -16.95 -17.09 2.63
CA PHE A 41 -16.87 -18.03 3.74
C PHE A 41 -16.10 -19.26 3.29
N GLU A 42 -15.14 -19.69 4.10
CA GLU A 42 -14.35 -20.88 3.86
C GLU A 42 -14.03 -21.51 5.23
N HIS A 43 -14.17 -22.83 5.38
CA HIS A 43 -13.79 -23.56 6.60
C HIS A 43 -14.27 -22.96 7.94
N GLY A 44 -15.47 -22.37 7.99
CA GLY A 44 -15.97 -21.79 9.25
C GLY A 44 -15.55 -20.35 9.52
N VAL A 45 -14.69 -19.76 8.69
CA VAL A 45 -14.14 -18.40 8.85
C VAL A 45 -14.58 -17.44 7.74
N ARG A 46 -14.66 -16.15 8.08
CA ARG A 46 -14.96 -15.08 7.13
C ARG A 46 -13.66 -14.49 6.57
N LEU A 47 -13.50 -14.59 5.25
CA LEU A 47 -12.32 -14.11 4.52
C LEU A 47 -12.67 -12.96 3.58
N VAL A 48 -11.66 -12.17 3.20
CA VAL A 48 -11.79 -11.02 2.31
C VAL A 48 -10.84 -11.19 1.13
N ASP A 49 -11.38 -11.26 -0.07
CA ASP A 49 -10.66 -11.17 -1.33
C ASP A 49 -10.32 -9.70 -1.61
N TYR A 50 -9.10 -9.30 -1.25
CA TYR A 50 -8.62 -7.94 -1.43
C TYR A 50 -8.47 -7.53 -2.91
N THR A 51 -8.44 -8.48 -3.85
CA THR A 51 -8.40 -8.16 -5.29
C THR A 51 -9.76 -7.66 -5.79
N LYS A 52 -10.85 -8.11 -5.15
CA LYS A 52 -12.22 -7.68 -5.46
C LYS A 52 -12.67 -6.48 -4.61
N CYS A 53 -12.12 -6.33 -3.41
CA CYS A 53 -12.52 -5.29 -2.46
C CYS A 53 -12.40 -3.88 -3.06
N LYS A 54 -13.50 -3.11 -3.05
CA LYS A 54 -13.54 -1.73 -3.54
C LYS A 54 -13.36 -0.68 -2.43
N ALA A 55 -13.00 -1.11 -1.23
CA ALA A 55 -12.84 -0.24 -0.05
C ALA A 55 -14.06 0.66 0.23
N CYS A 56 -15.28 0.19 -0.03
CA CYS A 56 -16.51 0.97 0.20
C CYS A 56 -16.95 1.01 1.66
N LEU A 57 -16.36 0.18 2.53
CA LEU A 57 -16.62 0.10 3.98
C LEU A 57 -18.04 -0.29 4.40
N ASN A 58 -18.93 -0.63 3.46
CA ASN A 58 -20.27 -1.11 3.77
C ASN A 58 -20.27 -2.29 4.75
N CYS A 59 -19.31 -3.21 4.61
CA CYS A 59 -19.19 -4.37 5.49
C CYS A 59 -18.88 -3.99 6.95
N VAL A 60 -18.13 -2.91 7.18
CA VAL A 60 -17.84 -2.35 8.50
C VAL A 60 -19.13 -1.77 9.09
N GLN A 61 -19.83 -0.94 8.32
CA GLN A 61 -21.06 -0.25 8.76
C GLN A 61 -22.18 -1.21 9.15
N VAL A 62 -22.36 -2.32 8.42
CA VAL A 62 -23.45 -3.27 8.71
C VAL A 62 -23.11 -4.30 9.79
N CYS A 63 -21.88 -4.32 10.30
CA CYS A 63 -21.46 -5.33 11.27
C CYS A 63 -21.97 -4.96 12.67
N PRO A 64 -22.96 -5.69 13.23
CA PRO A 64 -23.57 -5.32 14.51
C PRO A 64 -22.65 -5.53 15.72
N ARG A 65 -21.54 -6.24 15.54
CA ARG A 65 -20.56 -6.58 16.58
C ARG A 65 -19.25 -5.82 16.43
N ASN A 66 -19.14 -4.91 15.44
CA ASN A 66 -17.88 -4.28 15.08
C ASN A 66 -16.73 -5.29 14.87
N ALA A 67 -17.09 -6.50 14.40
CA ALA A 67 -16.16 -7.58 14.12
C ALA A 67 -15.34 -7.34 12.85
N ILE A 68 -15.76 -6.39 12.00
CA ILE A 68 -15.03 -5.98 10.80
C ILE A 68 -14.52 -4.56 11.05
N GLN A 69 -13.21 -4.39 11.07
CA GLN A 69 -12.57 -3.11 11.33
C GLN A 69 -11.69 -2.70 10.17
N VAL A 70 -11.54 -1.39 10.00
CA VAL A 70 -10.53 -0.83 9.13
C VAL A 70 -9.20 -1.00 9.84
N THR A 71 -8.34 -1.85 9.28
CA THR A 71 -6.98 -2.02 9.76
C THR A 71 -6.08 -1.35 8.73
N SER A 72 -5.12 -0.55 9.16
CA SER A 72 -3.87 -0.43 8.40
C SER A 72 -3.12 -1.70 8.73
N ILE A 73 -2.85 -2.59 7.77
CA ILE A 73 -2.05 -3.79 8.07
C ILE A 73 -0.73 -3.31 8.68
N GLU A 74 -0.59 -3.51 10.00
CA GLU A 74 0.71 -3.58 10.63
C GLU A 74 1.25 -4.94 10.20
N VAL A 75 2.13 -4.90 9.21
CA VAL A 75 2.79 -6.09 8.71
C VAL A 75 3.73 -6.53 9.84
N ASN A 76 3.51 -7.71 10.44
CA ASN A 76 4.47 -8.33 11.36
C ASN A 76 5.81 -8.69 10.69
N ASP A 77 5.99 -8.36 9.41
CA ASP A 77 7.28 -8.02 8.84
C ASP A 77 7.44 -6.50 8.95
N GLN A 78 8.06 -5.98 10.00
CA GLN A 78 8.36 -4.55 10.05
C GLN A 78 9.28 -4.22 8.87
N VAL A 79 8.72 -3.56 7.85
CA VAL A 79 9.51 -3.03 6.73
C VAL A 79 10.40 -1.94 7.33
N VAL A 80 11.67 -2.28 7.54
CA VAL A 80 12.63 -1.38 8.18
C VAL A 80 13.10 -0.30 7.20
N SER A 81 13.15 -0.63 5.90
CA SER A 81 13.52 0.31 4.85
C SER A 81 13.19 -0.25 3.47
N MET A 82 13.40 0.57 2.44
CA MET A 82 13.34 0.16 1.04
C MET A 82 14.76 0.08 0.47
N LYS A 83 15.14 -1.10 -0.04
CA LYS A 83 16.37 -1.30 -0.83
C LYS A 83 16.10 -0.90 -2.27
N ILE A 84 17.00 -0.12 -2.84
CA ILE A 84 16.99 0.27 -4.25
C ILE A 84 18.20 -0.38 -4.91
N ASP A 85 17.94 -1.30 -5.83
CA ASP A 85 18.93 -1.97 -6.66
C ASP A 85 19.41 -0.99 -7.75
N ARG A 86 20.68 -0.57 -7.63
CA ARG A 86 21.27 0.47 -8.50
C ARG A 86 21.60 -0.05 -9.89
N GLU A 87 21.82 -1.35 -10.05
CA GLU A 87 22.06 -1.96 -11.35
C GLU A 87 20.77 -2.01 -12.18
N LYS A 88 19.63 -2.12 -11.50
CA LYS A 88 18.31 -2.10 -12.16
C LYS A 88 17.73 -0.69 -12.28
N CYS A 89 18.01 0.22 -11.35
CA CYS A 89 17.42 1.55 -11.37
C CYS A 89 18.01 2.41 -12.49
N ASN A 90 17.21 2.71 -13.51
CA ASN A 90 17.59 3.59 -14.63
C ASN A 90 17.24 5.07 -14.40
N LEU A 91 16.99 5.48 -13.15
CA LEU A 91 16.65 6.86 -12.77
C LEU A 91 15.42 7.45 -13.51
N CYS A 92 14.39 6.65 -13.81
CA CYS A 92 13.16 7.11 -14.48
C CYS A 92 12.23 8.00 -13.64
N GLU A 93 12.55 8.20 -12.35
CA GLU A 93 11.87 9.13 -11.42
C GLU A 93 10.40 8.87 -11.08
N GLU A 94 9.77 7.85 -11.67
CA GLU A 94 8.40 7.43 -11.34
C GLU A 94 8.13 7.31 -9.83
N CYS A 95 9.17 6.97 -9.06
CA CYS A 95 9.10 6.82 -7.61
C CYS A 95 9.05 8.13 -6.81
N ILE A 96 9.51 9.23 -7.40
CA ILE A 96 9.57 10.56 -6.80
C ILE A 96 8.36 11.40 -7.23
N ASN A 97 7.76 11.10 -8.38
CA ASN A 97 6.63 11.85 -8.92
C ASN A 97 5.53 12.09 -7.87
N ASP A 98 5.16 13.36 -7.66
CA ASP A 98 4.26 13.84 -6.59
C ASP A 98 2.77 13.50 -6.81
N ASN A 99 2.45 12.60 -7.74
CA ASN A 99 1.08 12.19 -8.03
C ASN A 99 0.48 11.24 -6.97
N GLY A 100 1.24 10.90 -5.92
CA GLY A 100 0.85 9.96 -4.85
C GLY A 100 0.58 8.52 -5.31
N LYS A 101 0.73 8.26 -6.62
CA LYS A 101 0.46 6.95 -7.23
C LYS A 101 1.51 5.96 -6.81
N PHE A 102 2.77 6.39 -6.78
CA PHE A 102 3.90 5.53 -6.45
C PHE A 102 4.10 5.36 -4.94
N CYS A 103 4.30 6.47 -4.23
CA CYS A 103 4.42 6.51 -2.77
C CYS A 103 3.49 7.60 -2.24
N PRO A 104 2.35 7.25 -1.60
CA PRO A 104 1.42 8.23 -1.01
C PRO A 104 2.04 9.13 0.08
N LYS A 105 3.28 8.84 0.47
CA LYS A 105 4.01 9.48 1.56
C LYS A 105 5.29 10.16 1.10
N ASN A 106 5.52 10.19 -0.22
CA ASN A 106 6.67 10.84 -0.87
C ASN A 106 8.00 10.56 -0.14
N LEU A 107 8.24 9.27 0.12
CA LEU A 107 9.42 8.78 0.84
C LEU A 107 10.63 8.52 -0.08
N PHE A 108 10.51 8.76 -1.38
CA PHE A 108 11.62 8.66 -2.33
C PHE A 108 12.05 10.06 -2.78
N TYR A 109 13.33 10.24 -3.04
CA TYR A 109 13.90 11.51 -3.48
C TYR A 109 15.18 11.29 -4.30
N ARG A 110 15.52 12.25 -5.14
CA ARG A 110 16.79 12.25 -5.88
C ARG A 110 17.91 12.74 -4.95
N GLY A 111 19.07 12.10 -5.00
CA GLY A 111 20.24 12.56 -4.27
C GLY A 111 21.50 11.79 -4.67
N LYS A 112 22.63 12.17 -4.08
CA LYS A 112 23.91 11.51 -4.34
C LYS A 112 24.01 10.14 -3.66
N VAL A 113 24.48 9.16 -4.42
CA VAL A 113 24.76 7.79 -4.00
C VAL A 113 26.20 7.42 -4.32
N ASN A 114 26.90 6.84 -3.34
CA ASN A 114 28.30 6.42 -3.51
C ASN A 114 28.35 5.14 -4.33
N ILE A 115 28.96 5.17 -5.51
CA ILE A 115 29.21 3.94 -6.30
C ILE A 115 30.45 3.24 -5.75
N ASN A 116 31.51 4.03 -5.52
CA ASN A 116 32.84 3.61 -5.07
C ASN A 116 33.37 4.60 -4.03
N GLU A 117 34.52 4.30 -3.40
CA GLU A 117 35.13 5.11 -2.32
C GLU A 117 35.36 6.59 -2.69
N ASN A 118 35.47 6.92 -3.99
CA ASN A 118 35.74 8.29 -4.48
C ASN A 118 34.76 8.77 -5.56
N GLN A 119 33.63 8.09 -5.79
CA GLN A 119 32.70 8.45 -6.87
C GLN A 119 31.24 8.46 -6.40
N GLU A 120 30.63 9.65 -6.50
CA GLU A 120 29.21 9.86 -6.29
C GLU A 120 28.49 10.04 -7.62
N GLN A 121 27.30 9.46 -7.75
CA GLN A 121 26.39 9.76 -8.85
C GLN A 121 24.99 10.10 -8.35
N ASP A 122 24.19 10.68 -9.23
CA ASP A 122 22.77 10.87 -8.96
C ASP A 122 22.03 9.54 -8.91
N GLY A 123 21.16 9.40 -7.92
CA GLY A 123 20.38 8.20 -7.69
C GLY A 123 19.10 8.48 -6.93
N ILE A 124 18.26 7.45 -6.81
CA ILE A 124 17.08 7.47 -5.96
C ILE A 124 17.47 7.03 -4.55
N LYS A 125 16.98 7.75 -3.54
CA LYS A 125 17.13 7.42 -2.12
C LYS A 125 15.76 7.30 -1.46
N PHE A 126 15.72 6.52 -0.38
CA PHE A 126 14.55 6.38 0.47
C PHE A 126 14.77 7.15 1.78
N LYS A 127 13.76 7.89 2.24
CA LYS A 127 13.79 8.68 3.47
C LYS A 127 13.67 7.78 4.70
N PHE A 128 14.77 7.12 5.05
CA PHE A 128 14.81 6.19 6.19
C PHE A 128 14.36 6.84 7.52
N ARG A 129 14.74 8.10 7.77
CA ARG A 129 14.30 8.84 8.98
C ARG A 129 12.79 9.07 9.06
N GLU A 130 12.08 8.93 7.94
CA GLU A 130 10.63 9.08 7.85
C GLU A 130 9.93 7.72 7.65
N ILE A 131 10.61 6.61 7.93
CA ILE A 131 10.06 5.25 7.78
C ILE A 131 8.73 5.06 8.53
N SER A 132 8.54 5.74 9.67
CA SER A 132 7.27 5.72 10.43
C SER A 132 6.07 6.20 9.62
N LYS A 133 6.27 6.99 8.55
CA LYS A 133 5.21 7.40 7.63
C LYS A 133 4.88 6.32 6.60
N CYS A 134 5.77 5.34 6.39
CA CYS A 134 5.59 4.27 5.40
C CYS A 134 4.42 3.36 5.81
N GLN A 135 3.41 3.26 4.95
CA GLN A 135 2.22 2.45 5.22
C GLN A 135 2.39 0.95 4.92
N GLY A 136 3.60 0.50 4.53
CA GLY A 136 3.83 -0.89 4.15
C GLY A 136 3.02 -1.36 2.93
N CYS A 137 2.46 -0.45 2.12
CA CYS A 137 1.54 -0.79 1.03
C CYS A 137 2.18 -1.49 -0.20
N LEU A 138 3.52 -1.58 -0.25
CA LEU A 138 4.33 -2.20 -1.31
C LEU A 138 4.10 -1.68 -2.74
N LYS A 139 3.36 -0.58 -2.92
CA LYS A 139 3.18 0.08 -4.23
C LYS A 139 4.50 0.34 -4.94
N CYS A 140 5.51 0.77 -4.20
CA CYS A 140 6.84 1.04 -4.74
C CYS A 140 7.54 -0.18 -5.35
N THR A 141 7.26 -1.39 -4.88
CA THR A 141 7.77 -2.64 -5.48
C THR A 141 6.98 -3.03 -6.71
N ILE A 142 5.66 -2.81 -6.70
CA ILE A 142 4.76 -3.17 -7.82
C ILE A 142 4.90 -2.20 -8.99
N LEU A 143 5.02 -0.90 -8.70
CA LEU A 143 4.97 0.17 -9.70
C LEU A 143 6.33 0.54 -10.27
N CYS A 144 7.45 0.09 -9.67
CA CYS A 144 8.78 0.32 -10.22
C CYS A 144 8.90 -0.40 -11.57
N PRO A 145 9.05 0.31 -12.70
CA PRO A 145 9.13 -0.32 -14.02
C PRO A 145 10.32 -1.29 -14.13
N GLN A 146 11.40 -0.95 -13.43
CA GLN A 146 12.64 -1.73 -13.39
C GLN A 146 12.66 -2.81 -12.31
N LYS A 147 11.60 -2.92 -11.49
CA LYS A 147 11.55 -3.81 -10.30
C LYS A 147 12.78 -3.67 -9.39
N ALA A 148 13.35 -2.46 -9.35
CA ALA A 148 14.57 -2.15 -8.60
C ALA A 148 14.33 -1.98 -7.09
N ILE A 149 13.08 -1.80 -6.66
CA ILE A 149 12.75 -1.41 -5.29
C ILE A 149 12.16 -2.60 -4.53
N LYS A 150 12.80 -3.01 -3.43
CA LYS A 150 12.36 -4.14 -2.58
C LYS A 150 12.33 -3.74 -1.11
N PRO A 151 11.34 -4.22 -0.32
CA PRO A 151 11.35 -4.00 1.12
C PRO A 151 12.51 -4.77 1.76
N ILE A 152 13.16 -4.17 2.76
CA ILE A 152 14.02 -4.87 3.69
C ILE A 152 13.15 -5.29 4.87
N LYS A 153 13.17 -6.59 5.18
CA LYS A 153 12.48 -7.17 6.33
C LYS A 153 13.52 -7.55 7.37
N PHE A 154 13.19 -7.36 8.64
CA PHE A 154 13.94 -7.98 9.74
C PHE A 154 13.27 -9.32 10.04
N ASN A 155 14.02 -10.42 10.02
CA ASN A 155 13.54 -11.67 10.61
C ASN A 155 13.73 -11.52 12.12
N VAL A 156 12.64 -11.51 12.87
CA VAL A 156 12.66 -11.70 14.33
C VAL A 156 12.49 -13.19 14.59
#